data_AF-A0A2M7AML5-F1
#
_entry.id   AF-A0A2M7AML5-F1
#
_cell.length_a   1.000
_cell.length_b   1.000
_cell.length_c   1.000
_cell.angle_alpha   90.00
_cell.angle_beta   90.00
_cell.angle_gamma   90.00
#
_symmetry.space_group_name_H-M   'P 1'
#
loop_
_entity.id
_entity.type
_entity.pdbx_description
1 polymer ?
#
loop_
_entity_poly.entity_id
_entity_poly.type
_entity_poly.pdbx_seq_one_letter_code
_entity_poly.pdbx_strand_id
1 'polypeptide(L)'
;MKTLALKLIRFYQRYFSIDQGLLGKVLQGLWISEKGVCRFSPTCSEYTYQAIEKYGFGHGTILGLKRIVRCHPFSKGGFDPLP
;
A
#
# COMPACT_ATOMS: atom_id res chain seq x y z
N MET A 1 -11.83 -14.16 13.49
CA MET A 1 -12.52 -12.88 13.13
C MET A 1 -11.62 -11.87 12.39
N LYS A 2 -10.30 -11.83 12.62
CA LYS A 2 -9.36 -10.90 11.93
C LYS A 2 -9.12 -11.23 10.43
N THR A 3 -9.20 -12.50 10.07
CA THR A 3 -8.87 -13.04 8.73
C THR A 3 -9.92 -12.78 7.66
N LEU A 4 -11.21 -12.67 8.02
CA LEU A 4 -12.29 -12.39 7.07
C LEU A 4 -12.23 -10.93 6.59
N ALA A 5 -12.05 -9.98 7.51
CA ALA A 5 -11.86 -8.58 7.17
C ALA A 5 -10.59 -8.38 6.33
N LEU A 6 -9.48 -9.05 6.68
CA LEU A 6 -8.25 -9.04 5.89
C LEU A 6 -8.42 -9.61 4.49
N LYS A 7 -9.16 -10.71 4.33
CA LYS A 7 -9.46 -11.30 3.02
C LYS A 7 -10.33 -10.39 2.17
N LEU A 8 -11.32 -9.70 2.76
CA LEU A 8 -12.17 -8.72 2.08
C LEU A 8 -11.37 -7.48 1.65
N ILE A 9 -10.50 -6.96 2.52
CA ILE A 9 -9.59 -5.85 2.19
C ILE A 9 -8.64 -6.26 1.07
N ARG A 10 -8.05 -7.46 1.13
CA ARG A 10 -7.14 -7.97 0.09
C ARG A 10 -7.89 -8.23 -1.23
N PHE A 11 -9.14 -8.68 -1.19
CA PHE A 11 -9.98 -8.86 -2.37
C PHE A 11 -10.30 -7.52 -3.03
N TYR A 12 -10.71 -6.53 -2.24
CA TYR A 12 -10.94 -5.17 -2.71
C TYR A 12 -9.66 -4.52 -3.26
N GLN A 13 -8.54 -4.62 -2.54
CA GLN A 13 -7.23 -4.11 -2.98
C GLN A 13 -6.75 -4.78 -4.29
N ARG A 14 -7.07 -6.07 -4.50
CA ARG A 14 -6.65 -6.83 -5.69
C ARG A 14 -7.54 -6.59 -6.91
N TYR A 15 -8.83 -6.31 -6.74
CA TYR A 15 -9.76 -6.13 -7.86
C TYR A 15 -10.05 -4.66 -8.20
N PHE A 16 -10.10 -3.77 -7.21
CA PHE A 16 -10.56 -2.39 -7.39
C PHE A 16 -9.44 -1.33 -7.25
N SER A 17 -8.33 -1.63 -6.57
CA SER A 17 -7.28 -0.64 -6.32
C SER A 17 -6.30 -0.53 -7.50
N ILE A 18 -6.14 0.71 -7.99
CA ILE A 18 -5.32 1.08 -9.15
C ILE A 18 -3.81 0.81 -8.92
N ASP A 19 -3.36 0.67 -7.67
CA ASP A 19 -1.95 0.41 -7.31
C ASP A 19 -1.51 -1.07 -7.42
N GLN A 20 -2.43 -2.05 -7.43
CA GLN A 20 -2.10 -3.49 -7.51
C GLN A 20 -3.01 -4.30 -8.45
N GLY A 21 -4.09 -3.72 -8.98
CA GLY A 21 -5.08 -4.39 -9.82
C GLY A 21 -4.62 -4.69 -11.25
N LEU A 22 -5.31 -5.61 -11.92
CA LEU A 22 -5.08 -5.99 -13.32
C LEU A 22 -5.09 -4.76 -14.25
N LEU A 23 -5.96 -3.77 -13.98
CA LEU A 23 -5.96 -2.48 -14.68
C LEU A 23 -4.65 -1.70 -14.51
N GLY A 24 -4.08 -1.70 -13.30
CA GLY A 24 -2.80 -1.05 -13.01
C GLY A 24 -1.64 -1.71 -13.78
N LYS A 25 -1.61 -3.05 -13.85
CA LYS A 25 -0.60 -3.79 -14.65
C LYS A 25 -0.79 -3.64 -16.16
N VAL A 26 -2.04 -3.59 -16.63
CA VAL A 26 -2.35 -3.35 -18.05
C VAL A 26 -1.96 -1.92 -18.46
N LEU A 27 -2.18 -0.93 -17.58
CA LEU A 27 -1.73 0.45 -17.79
C LEU A 27 -0.22 0.64 -17.55
N GLN A 28 0.42 -0.20 -16.74
CA GLN A 28 1.88 -0.20 -16.51
C GLN A 28 2.67 -0.60 -17.78
N GLY A 29 2.04 -1.30 -18.72
CA GLY A 29 2.58 -1.53 -20.07
C GLY A 29 2.50 -0.31 -21.01
N LEU A 30 1.75 0.72 -20.63
CA LEU A 30 1.51 1.94 -21.40
C LEU A 30 2.15 3.14 -20.66
N TRP A 31 3.47 3.21 -20.54
CA TRP A 31 4.31 4.42 -20.27
C TRP A 31 3.69 5.60 -19.46
N ILE A 32 2.89 5.37 -18.42
CA ILE A 32 2.22 6.44 -17.63
C ILE A 32 2.72 6.51 -16.18
N SER A 33 3.59 5.61 -15.71
CA SER A 33 3.99 5.62 -14.29
C SER A 33 5.38 5.03 -14.02
N GLU A 34 6.43 5.78 -14.37
CA GLU A 34 7.82 5.42 -14.01
C GLU A 34 8.20 5.89 -12.59
N LYS A 35 7.38 6.75 -11.94
CA LYS A 35 7.63 7.23 -10.58
C LYS A 35 6.34 7.24 -9.77
N GLY A 36 6.18 6.17 -8.99
CA GLY A 36 4.96 5.82 -8.28
C GLY A 36 4.51 6.83 -7.22
N VAL A 37 3.21 6.75 -6.93
CA VAL A 37 2.51 7.46 -5.85
C VAL A 37 3.21 7.28 -4.49
N CYS A 38 4.01 6.22 -4.34
CA CYS A 38 4.78 5.93 -3.14
C CYS A 38 6.28 6.22 -3.30
N ARG A 39 6.80 7.12 -2.45
CA ARG A 39 8.25 7.46 -2.36
C ARG A 39 9.04 6.48 -1.48
N PHE A 40 8.35 5.67 -0.69
CA PHE A 40 8.97 4.68 0.20
C PHE A 40 8.85 3.28 -0.37
N SER A 41 9.85 2.44 -0.10
CA SER A 41 9.84 1.01 -0.40
C SER A 41 9.80 0.19 0.90
N PRO A 42 8.88 -0.77 1.06
CA PRO A 42 7.75 -1.08 0.18
C PRO A 42 6.71 0.07 0.12
N THR A 43 5.82 0.02 -0.86
CA THR A 43 4.79 1.05 -1.11
C THR A 43 3.87 1.25 0.11
N CYS A 44 3.20 2.39 0.22
CA CYS A 44 2.30 2.68 1.35
C CYS A 44 1.15 1.68 1.47
N SER A 45 0.61 1.19 0.36
CA SER A 45 -0.43 0.15 0.34
C SER A 45 0.10 -1.19 0.85
N GLU A 46 1.26 -1.61 0.37
CA GLU A 46 1.94 -2.85 0.78
C GLU A 46 2.37 -2.80 2.25
N TYR A 47 2.92 -1.67 2.69
CA TYR A 47 3.25 -1.43 4.10
C TYR A 47 2.01 -1.51 4.98
N THR A 48 0.89 -0.90 4.57
CA THR A 48 -0.36 -0.95 5.33
C THR A 48 -0.91 -2.39 5.39
N TYR A 49 -0.82 -3.14 4.29
CA TYR A 49 -1.21 -4.54 4.27
C TYR A 49 -0.40 -5.38 5.28
N GLN A 50 0.92 -5.29 5.20
CA GLN A 50 1.82 -6.01 6.10
C GLN A 50 1.66 -5.56 7.57
N ALA A 51 1.40 -4.27 7.80
CA ALA A 51 1.16 -3.73 9.15
C ALA A 51 -0.13 -4.28 9.75
N ILE A 52 -1.20 -4.39 8.94
CA ILE A 52 -2.46 -4.98 9.38
C ILE A 52 -2.31 -6.49 9.60
N GLU A 53 -1.51 -7.17 8.78
CA GLU A 53 -1.22 -8.59 8.93
C GLU A 53 -0.44 -8.87 10.23
N LYS A 54 0.58 -8.06 10.55
CA LYS A 54 1.43 -8.24 11.73
C LYS A 54 0.81 -7.71 13.03
N TYR A 55 0.20 -6.52 13.01
CA TYR A 55 -0.29 -5.81 14.20
C TYR A 55 -1.82 -5.79 14.33
N GLY A 56 -2.55 -6.29 13.33
CA GLY A 56 -4.01 -6.23 13.28
C GLY A 56 -4.54 -4.90 12.73
N PHE A 57 -5.85 -4.84 12.50
CA PHE A 57 -6.51 -3.74 11.77
C PHE A 57 -6.32 -2.36 12.40
N GLY A 58 -6.46 -2.21 13.72
CA GLY A 58 -6.32 -0.91 14.38
C GLY A 58 -4.89 -0.35 14.29
N HIS A 59 -3.90 -1.13 14.71
CA HIS A 59 -2.50 -0.67 14.70
C HIS A 59 -1.94 -0.56 13.28
N GLY A 60 -2.29 -1.50 12.40
CA GLY A 60 -1.84 -1.50 11.01
C GLY A 60 -2.37 -0.32 10.20
N THR A 61 -3.64 0.08 10.41
CA THR A 61 -4.19 1.27 9.76
C THR A 61 -3.52 2.55 10.26
N ILE A 62 -3.26 2.70 11.56
CA ILE A 62 -2.55 3.86 12.11
C ILE A 62 -1.14 3.97 11.53
N LEU A 63 -0.38 2.87 11.48
CA LEU A 63 0.97 2.84 10.90
C LEU A 63 0.96 3.20 9.41
N GLY A 64 0.01 2.63 8.65
CA GLY A 64 -0.20 2.91 7.23
C GLY A 64 -0.54 4.38 6.98
N LEU A 65 -1.54 4.92 7.68
CA LEU A 65 -1.99 6.31 7.55
C LEU A 65 -0.85 7.30 7.87
N LYS A 66 -0.10 7.04 8.96
CA LYS A 66 1.06 7.85 9.34
C LYS A 66 2.13 7.87 8.25
N ARG A 67 2.26 6.80 7.46
CA ARG A 67 3.21 6.73 6.35
C ARG A 67 2.68 7.43 5.09
N ILE A 68 1.38 7.31 4.81
CA ILE A 68 0.72 8.03 3.70
C ILE A 68 0.89 9.55 3.86
N VAL A 69 0.68 10.08 5.07
CA VAL A 69 0.88 11.52 5.34
C VAL A 69 2.33 11.96 5.11
N ARG A 70 3.31 11.07 5.39
CA ARG A 70 4.74 11.32 5.13
C ARG A 70 5.12 11.12 3.65
N CYS A 71 4.25 10.50 2.86
CA CYS A 71 4.47 10.19 1.46
C CYS A 71 3.96 11.33 0.57
N HIS A 72 4.76 12.39 0.48
CA HIS A 72 4.50 13.55 -0.38
C HIS A 72 5.67 13.76 -1.37
N PRO A 73 5.48 14.48 -2.50
CA PRO A 73 6.50 14.63 -3.55
C PRO A 73 7.79 15.35 -3.12
N PHE A 74 7.82 15.95 -1.94
CA PHE A 74 9.01 16.58 -1.35
C PHE A 74 9.73 15.69 -0.31
N SER A 75 9.19 14.51 0.00
CA SER A 75 9.81 13.56 0.93
C SER A 75 10.99 12.86 0.26
N LYS A 76 12.17 12.74 0.90
CA LYS A 76 13.34 12.07 0.30
C LYS A 76 13.07 10.61 -0.11
N GLY A 77 12.00 10.00 0.43
CA GLY A 77 11.74 8.58 0.22
C GLY A 77 12.80 7.72 0.90
N GLY A 78 12.67 6.40 0.79
CA GLY A 78 13.63 5.47 1.38
C GLY A 78 13.06 4.09 1.65
N PHE A 79 13.92 3.19 2.14
CA PHE A 79 13.52 1.88 2.63
C PHE A 79 13.08 1.99 4.09
N ASP A 80 11.83 1.66 4.38
CA ASP A 80 11.28 1.68 5.74
C ASP A 80 10.51 0.36 5.93
N PRO A 81 11.17 -0.68 6.47
CA PRO A 81 10.54 -1.94 6.79
C PRO A 81 9.69 -1.79 8.05
N LEU A 82 8.68 -2.63 8.20
CA LEU A 82 7.94 -2.71 9.45
C LEU A 82 8.87 -3.16 10.59
N PRO A 83 8.78 -2.56 11.79
CA PRO A 83 9.40 -3.11 12.99
C PRO A 83 8.82 -4.51 13.30
#